data_AF-A0A7Y5LJB0-F1
#
_entry.id   AF-A0A7Y5LJB0-F1
#
_cell.length_a   1.000
_cell.length_b   1.000
_cell.length_c   1.000
_cell.angle_alpha   90.00
_cell.angle_beta   90.00
_cell.angle_gamma   90.00
#
_symmetry.space_group_name_H-M   'P 1'
#
loop_
_entity.id
_entity.type
_entity.pdbx_description
1 polymer ?
#
loop_
_entity_poly.entity_id
_entity_poly.type
_entity_poly.pdbx_seq_one_letter_code
_entity_poly.pdbx_strand_id
1 'polypeptide(L)'
;MKPKFYKPFFFFLFVLIFTNCYAPGAEKGTAYRYKSSTRLAPIPKPDKHTAAEFNAKSKAPRTTLQKNDTLNFSGFVTKNKHFLEKIIVPALTPYIDSLKAMQPADAISEITLYTHELYRTYFGRSFYRWGGDIFDLDDPQDKGVRHKYSFGLDCSGFTAMPYELAVYFGILNPEKEEALFSSAGFANYCRANNHKDSGGRNGTSNNYRLDTSDLIHLGREIITIPKGGKPDSAQMAKLQPGDIVGRNGHFGILVKIKGTLYYLESGGWVMPVSKGYPYRADKALKIFAKNGPLMVRRCLPDLEKGS
;
A
#
# COMPACT_ATOMS: atom_id res chain seq x y z
N MET A 1 -3.35 6.21 67.84
CA MET A 1 -4.45 5.54 67.13
C MET A 1 -5.23 6.58 66.35
N LYS A 2 -5.20 6.53 65.01
CA LYS A 2 -6.02 7.37 64.12
C LYS A 2 -6.70 6.45 63.09
N PRO A 3 -7.95 6.74 62.70
CA PRO A 3 -8.84 5.76 62.07
C PRO A 3 -8.55 5.57 60.58
N LYS A 4 -8.80 4.34 60.12
CA LYS A 4 -8.73 3.90 58.72
C LYS A 4 -9.85 4.53 57.91
N PHE A 5 -9.49 5.26 56.85
CA PHE A 5 -10.42 5.61 55.78
C PHE A 5 -10.39 4.50 54.72
N TYR A 6 -11.48 3.75 54.64
CA TYR A 6 -11.82 2.99 53.44
C TYR A 6 -12.52 3.93 52.45
N LYS A 7 -12.07 3.93 51.19
CA LYS A 7 -12.85 4.45 50.06
C LYS A 7 -13.15 3.31 49.09
N PRO A 8 -14.36 3.28 48.51
CA PRO A 8 -14.88 2.15 47.75
C PRO A 8 -14.40 2.16 46.29
N PHE A 9 -14.28 0.94 45.75
CA PHE A 9 -14.91 0.46 44.50
C PHE A 9 -15.25 1.52 43.43
N PHE A 10 -14.49 1.49 42.33
CA PHE A 10 -14.87 1.68 40.91
C PHE A 10 -13.68 2.30 40.17
N PHE A 11 -12.79 1.46 39.66
CA PHE A 11 -11.85 1.86 38.62
C PHE A 11 -11.89 0.83 37.49
N PHE A 12 -12.72 1.18 36.50
CA PHE A 12 -12.60 0.82 35.08
C PHE A 12 -11.93 -0.53 34.76
N LEU A 13 -12.78 -1.56 34.77
CA LEU A 13 -12.68 -2.72 33.90
C LEU A 13 -12.87 -2.27 32.44
N PHE A 14 -11.87 -1.63 31.84
CA PHE A 14 -11.79 -1.37 30.41
C PHE A 14 -10.31 -1.35 30.04
N VAL A 15 -9.95 -1.98 28.93
CA VAL A 15 -8.57 -2.26 28.47
C VAL A 15 -7.95 -3.53 29.05
N LEU A 16 -8.57 -4.67 28.76
CA LEU A 16 -7.85 -5.93 28.47
C LEU A 16 -8.79 -6.97 27.81
N ILE A 17 -9.61 -6.52 26.85
CA ILE A 17 -10.09 -7.40 25.78
C ILE A 17 -9.01 -7.41 24.69
N PHE A 18 -7.80 -7.83 25.06
CA PHE A 18 -6.95 -8.57 24.12
C PHE A 18 -7.51 -9.99 24.11
N THR A 19 -8.71 -10.16 23.54
CA THR A 19 -9.11 -11.48 23.09
C THR A 19 -8.08 -11.91 22.06
N ASN A 20 -7.23 -12.82 22.51
CA ASN A 20 -6.63 -13.89 21.73
C ASN A 20 -7.67 -14.41 20.73
N CYS A 21 -7.81 -13.73 19.59
CA CYS A 21 -8.19 -14.38 18.36
C CYS A 21 -6.96 -15.19 17.95
N TYR A 22 -6.87 -16.38 18.53
CA TYR A 22 -6.09 -17.48 18.00
C TYR A 22 -6.53 -17.63 16.55
N ALA A 23 -5.75 -17.05 15.63
CA ALA A 23 -6.07 -17.12 14.22
C ALA A 23 -5.95 -18.60 13.82
N PRO A 24 -7.03 -19.24 13.33
CA PRO A 24 -6.95 -20.62 12.86
C PRO A 24 -5.82 -20.71 11.84
N GLY A 25 -4.99 -21.75 11.96
CA GLY A 25 -3.82 -21.94 11.11
C GLY A 25 -4.15 -21.67 9.64
N ALA A 26 -3.30 -20.89 8.97
CA ALA A 26 -3.51 -20.53 7.58
C ALA A 26 -3.79 -21.80 6.75
N GLU A 27 -4.99 -21.89 6.16
CA GLU A 27 -5.36 -22.95 5.23
C GLU A 27 -4.24 -23.11 4.19
N LYS A 28 -3.67 -24.32 4.06
CA LYS A 28 -2.63 -24.62 3.06
C LYS A 28 -3.13 -24.16 1.69
N GLY A 29 -2.30 -23.42 0.95
CA GLY A 29 -2.64 -22.91 -0.40
C GLY A 29 -3.23 -21.49 -0.45
N THR A 30 -3.45 -20.83 0.68
CA THR A 30 -4.10 -19.50 0.69
C THR A 30 -3.12 -18.34 0.61
N ALA A 31 -1.92 -18.50 1.19
CA ALA A 31 -0.83 -17.53 1.09
C ALA A 31 0.19 -17.98 0.04
N TYR A 32 0.58 -17.07 -0.86
CA TYR A 32 1.57 -17.34 -1.90
C TYR A 32 2.98 -16.96 -1.45
N ARG A 33 3.93 -17.90 -1.50
CA ARG A 33 5.34 -17.62 -1.17
C ARG A 33 6.16 -17.44 -2.44
N TYR A 34 6.92 -16.34 -2.50
CA TYR A 34 7.68 -15.92 -3.68
C TYR A 34 8.71 -16.92 -4.20
N LYS A 35 9.16 -17.88 -3.37
CA LYS A 35 10.03 -19.00 -3.80
C LYS A 35 9.45 -19.88 -4.93
N SER A 36 8.24 -19.61 -5.41
CA SER A 36 7.50 -20.45 -6.36
C SER A 36 7.05 -19.74 -7.64
N SER A 37 7.46 -18.48 -7.88
CA SER A 37 7.14 -17.69 -9.08
C SER A 37 8.38 -17.36 -9.88
N THR A 38 8.31 -17.56 -11.19
CA THR A 38 9.18 -16.88 -12.15
C THR A 38 8.75 -15.40 -12.20
N ARG A 39 9.68 -14.49 -11.93
CA ARG A 39 9.50 -13.03 -12.12
C ARG A 39 10.10 -12.64 -13.46
N LEU A 40 9.61 -11.55 -14.05
CA LEU A 40 10.25 -10.93 -15.20
C LEU A 40 11.66 -10.46 -14.84
N ALA A 41 11.75 -9.67 -13.76
CA ALA A 41 13.00 -9.15 -13.23
C ALA A 41 13.44 -9.94 -11.97
N PRO A 42 14.71 -10.36 -11.88
CA PRO A 42 15.22 -11.01 -10.68
C PRO A 42 15.33 -10.01 -9.53
N ILE A 43 15.11 -10.49 -8.31
CA ILE A 43 15.28 -9.66 -7.11
C ILE A 43 16.77 -9.60 -6.76
N PRO A 44 17.43 -8.42 -6.84
CA PRO A 44 18.82 -8.28 -6.43
C PRO A 44 18.95 -8.64 -4.95
N LYS A 45 19.92 -9.50 -4.64
CA LYS A 45 20.28 -9.78 -3.25
C LYS A 45 21.14 -8.64 -2.73
N PRO A 46 20.86 -8.11 -1.52
CA PRO A 46 21.69 -7.07 -0.94
C PRO A 46 23.10 -7.62 -0.67
N ASP A 47 24.10 -6.95 -1.22
CA ASP A 47 25.50 -7.12 -0.82
C ASP A 47 25.75 -6.44 0.54
N LYS A 48 26.99 -6.50 1.04
CA LYS A 48 27.35 -5.89 2.34
C LYS A 48 27.10 -4.39 2.38
N HIS A 49 27.36 -3.67 1.28
CA HIS A 49 27.23 -2.22 1.23
C HIS A 49 25.76 -1.81 1.21
N THR A 50 24.99 -2.35 0.27
CA THR A 50 23.55 -2.10 0.15
C THR A 50 22.77 -2.58 1.38
N ALA A 51 23.17 -3.69 2.03
CA ALA A 51 22.57 -4.10 3.30
C ALA A 51 22.88 -3.14 4.45
N ALA A 52 24.06 -2.50 4.47
CA ALA A 52 24.40 -1.51 5.49
C ALA A 52 23.58 -0.22 5.31
N GLU A 53 23.38 0.20 4.07
CA GLU A 53 22.65 1.42 3.72
C GLU A 53 21.12 1.23 3.82
N PHE A 54 20.60 0.23 3.12
CA PHE A 54 19.17 -0.06 2.95
C PHE A 54 18.74 -1.19 3.87
N ASN A 55 18.44 -0.86 5.13
CA ASN A 55 17.93 -1.84 6.08
C ASN A 55 16.77 -1.30 6.93
N ALA A 56 16.03 -2.24 7.53
CA ALA A 56 14.83 -1.96 8.32
C ALA A 56 15.06 -1.08 9.57
N LYS A 57 16.32 -0.91 10.00
CA LYS A 57 16.70 -0.18 11.21
C LYS A 57 17.20 1.25 10.92
N SER A 58 17.50 1.58 9.66
CA SER A 58 17.97 2.90 9.23
C SER A 58 17.01 4.00 9.69
N LYS A 59 17.56 5.06 10.29
CA LYS A 59 16.80 6.17 10.87
C LYS A 59 16.60 7.30 9.87
N ALA A 60 15.36 7.73 9.76
CA ALA A 60 14.98 8.87 8.95
C ALA A 60 15.58 10.15 9.52
N PRO A 61 15.95 11.13 8.66
CA PRO A 61 16.20 12.47 9.12
C PRO A 61 14.90 13.11 9.61
N ARG A 62 15.01 13.98 10.61
CA ARG A 62 13.92 14.85 11.04
C ARG A 62 14.07 16.20 10.35
N THR A 63 12.99 16.74 9.82
CA THR A 63 12.96 18.04 9.13
C THR A 63 11.72 18.83 9.55
N THR A 64 11.68 20.10 9.14
CA THR A 64 10.54 21.00 9.27
C THR A 64 10.18 21.52 7.89
N LEU A 65 8.94 21.26 7.46
CA LEU A 65 8.35 21.77 6.23
C LEU A 65 7.43 22.94 6.57
N GLN A 66 7.68 24.09 5.95
CA GLN A 66 6.78 25.24 6.01
C GLN A 66 5.73 25.12 4.91
N LYS A 67 4.44 25.03 5.28
CA LYS A 67 3.32 24.98 4.32
C LYS A 67 2.83 26.37 3.94
N ASN A 68 2.83 27.29 4.91
CA ASN A 68 2.52 28.71 4.73
C ASN A 68 3.10 29.51 5.91
N ASP A 69 2.84 30.82 5.97
CA ASP A 69 3.38 31.74 6.98
C ASP A 69 3.09 31.33 8.44
N THR A 70 2.05 30.54 8.68
CA THR A 70 1.59 30.17 10.04
C THR A 70 1.68 28.68 10.33
N LEU A 71 1.92 27.84 9.31
CA LEU A 71 1.80 26.39 9.43
C LEU A 71 3.11 25.69 9.06
N ASN A 72 3.70 25.06 10.08
CA ASN A 72 4.92 24.28 9.96
C ASN A 72 4.68 22.84 10.42
N PHE A 73 5.15 21.88 9.63
CA PHE A 73 5.13 20.46 9.97
C PHE A 73 6.54 19.98 10.24
N SER A 74 6.79 19.58 11.49
CA SER A 74 8.04 18.96 11.89
C SER A 74 7.86 17.47 12.05
N GLY A 75 8.82 16.67 11.62
CA GLY A 75 8.72 15.21 11.68
C GLY A 75 9.80 14.49 10.90
N PHE A 76 9.68 13.17 10.81
CA PHE A 76 10.60 12.33 10.04
C PHE A 76 10.12 12.18 8.60
N VAL A 77 11.04 12.24 7.65
CA VAL A 77 10.77 12.01 6.22
C VAL A 77 11.41 10.72 5.74
N THR A 78 10.76 10.06 4.78
CA THR A 78 11.34 8.87 4.15
C THR A 78 12.51 9.22 3.24
N LYS A 79 13.21 8.16 2.82
CA LYS A 79 14.23 8.16 1.77
C LYS A 79 13.92 7.07 0.74
N ASN A 80 12.66 6.76 0.50
CA ASN A 80 12.27 5.72 -0.47
C ASN A 80 12.67 6.12 -1.90
N LYS A 81 12.71 7.41 -2.25
CA LYS A 81 13.20 7.87 -3.55
C LYS A 81 14.67 7.50 -3.76
N HIS A 82 15.47 7.59 -2.71
CA HIS A 82 16.87 7.12 -2.74
C HIS A 82 16.97 5.61 -2.97
N PHE A 83 16.10 4.81 -2.33
CA PHE A 83 16.03 3.36 -2.59
C PHE A 83 15.54 3.05 -4.02
N LEU A 84 14.57 3.83 -4.52
CA LEU A 84 14.10 3.75 -5.90
C LEU A 84 15.25 3.95 -6.89
N GLU A 85 15.96 5.06 -6.78
CA GLU A 85 17.02 5.45 -7.73
C GLU A 85 18.24 4.51 -7.67
N LYS A 86 18.58 4.00 -6.47
CA LYS A 86 19.78 3.17 -6.29
C LYS A 86 19.55 1.68 -6.52
N ILE A 87 18.35 1.17 -6.28
CA ILE A 87 18.07 -0.27 -6.32
C ILE A 87 16.99 -0.61 -7.34
N ILE A 88 15.82 0.04 -7.26
CA ILE A 88 14.67 -0.35 -8.09
C ILE A 88 14.90 0.01 -9.56
N VAL A 89 15.29 1.26 -9.86
CA VAL A 89 15.50 1.73 -11.24
C VAL A 89 16.57 0.89 -11.95
N PRO A 90 17.81 0.73 -11.43
CA PRO A 90 18.83 -0.06 -12.13
C PRO A 90 18.42 -1.51 -12.37
N ALA A 91 17.65 -2.10 -11.43
CA ALA A 91 17.22 -3.49 -11.54
C ALA A 91 16.03 -3.69 -12.50
N LEU A 92 15.16 -2.69 -12.68
CA LEU A 92 14.03 -2.75 -13.60
C LEU A 92 14.36 -2.25 -15.01
N THR A 93 15.34 -1.36 -15.17
CA THR A 93 15.71 -0.77 -16.48
C THR A 93 15.86 -1.80 -17.61
N PRO A 94 16.55 -2.94 -17.41
CA PRO A 94 16.71 -3.94 -18.48
C PRO A 94 15.39 -4.61 -18.93
N TYR A 95 14.31 -4.43 -18.18
CA TYR A 95 13.02 -5.09 -18.37
C TYR A 95 11.90 -4.12 -18.74
N ILE A 96 12.19 -2.82 -18.89
CA ILE A 96 11.16 -1.78 -19.15
C ILE A 96 10.41 -2.09 -20.45
N ASP A 97 11.10 -2.45 -21.54
CA ASP A 97 10.44 -2.72 -22.82
C ASP A 97 9.50 -3.93 -22.72
N SER A 98 9.90 -4.97 -22.00
CA SER A 98 9.04 -6.12 -21.70
C SER A 98 7.82 -5.72 -20.88
N LEU A 99 7.96 -4.82 -19.90
CA LEU A 99 6.84 -4.29 -19.11
C LEU A 99 5.89 -3.43 -19.96
N LYS A 100 6.44 -2.61 -20.87
CA LYS A 100 5.64 -1.79 -21.81
C LYS A 100 4.88 -2.64 -22.82
N ALA A 101 5.40 -3.80 -23.19
CA ALA A 101 4.73 -4.74 -24.09
C ALA A 101 3.60 -5.54 -23.40
N MET A 102 3.51 -5.51 -22.07
CA MET A 102 2.41 -6.16 -21.34
C MET A 102 1.12 -5.35 -21.40
N GLN A 103 0.00 -6.03 -21.22
CA GLN A 103 -1.25 -5.35 -20.90
C GLN A 103 -1.09 -4.55 -19.59
N PRO A 104 -1.65 -3.33 -19.47
CA PRO A 104 -1.47 -2.48 -18.29
C PRO A 104 -1.72 -3.19 -16.95
N ALA A 105 -2.77 -4.00 -16.87
CA ALA A 105 -3.12 -4.74 -15.66
C ALA A 105 -2.06 -5.79 -15.27
N ASP A 106 -1.45 -6.45 -16.25
CA ASP A 106 -0.38 -7.42 -16.01
C ASP A 106 0.94 -6.71 -15.64
N ALA A 107 1.25 -5.58 -16.29
CA ALA A 107 2.41 -4.76 -15.94
C ALA A 107 2.32 -4.25 -14.48
N ILE A 108 1.16 -3.70 -14.09
CA ILE A 108 0.90 -3.27 -12.71
C ILE A 108 1.01 -4.44 -11.74
N SER A 109 0.48 -5.62 -12.09
CA SER A 109 0.63 -6.84 -11.27
C SER A 109 2.09 -7.22 -11.08
N GLU A 110 2.89 -7.23 -12.15
CA GLU A 110 4.30 -7.63 -12.10
C GLU A 110 5.14 -6.63 -11.30
N ILE A 111 4.95 -5.33 -11.53
CA ILE A 111 5.60 -4.27 -10.74
C ILE A 111 5.26 -4.39 -9.26
N THR A 112 3.98 -4.59 -8.94
CA THR A 112 3.51 -4.74 -7.56
C THR A 112 4.18 -5.93 -6.86
N LEU A 113 4.23 -7.08 -7.52
CA LEU A 113 4.82 -8.30 -6.99
C LEU A 113 6.34 -8.15 -6.82
N TYR A 114 7.02 -7.59 -7.83
CA TYR A 114 8.46 -7.35 -7.82
C TYR A 114 8.86 -6.45 -6.65
N THR A 115 8.25 -5.27 -6.56
CA THR A 115 8.57 -4.27 -5.54
C THR A 115 8.22 -4.74 -4.14
N HIS A 116 7.08 -5.41 -3.95
CA HIS A 116 6.74 -5.99 -2.66
C HIS A 116 7.76 -7.05 -2.22
N GLU A 117 8.22 -7.92 -3.13
CA GLU A 117 9.26 -8.89 -2.84
C GLU A 117 10.62 -8.23 -2.53
N LEU A 118 10.97 -7.18 -3.28
CA LEU A 118 12.18 -6.40 -3.07
C LEU A 118 12.17 -5.70 -1.70
N TYR A 119 11.12 -4.97 -1.37
CA TYR A 119 10.97 -4.32 -0.05
C TYR A 119 11.07 -5.33 1.09
N ARG A 120 10.53 -6.54 0.92
CA ARG A 120 10.66 -7.60 1.93
C ARG A 120 12.06 -8.15 2.06
N THR A 121 12.80 -8.20 0.96
CA THR A 121 14.18 -8.66 0.92
C THR A 121 15.08 -7.70 1.70
N TYR A 122 14.87 -6.39 1.56
CA TYR A 122 15.69 -5.36 2.21
C TYR A 122 15.20 -4.97 3.62
N PHE A 123 13.88 -4.91 3.83
CA PHE A 123 13.29 -4.33 5.05
C PHE A 123 12.49 -5.33 5.90
N GLY A 124 12.43 -6.59 5.48
CA GLY A 124 11.81 -7.68 6.23
C GLY A 124 10.30 -7.85 5.99
N ARG A 125 9.66 -8.70 6.80
CA ARG A 125 8.29 -9.19 6.55
C ARG A 125 7.22 -8.09 6.53
N SER A 126 7.40 -7.04 7.29
CA SER A 126 6.57 -5.85 7.22
C SER A 126 7.51 -4.72 6.90
N PHE A 127 7.21 -3.99 5.84
CA PHE A 127 7.91 -2.75 5.46
C PHE A 127 6.98 -1.55 5.63
N TYR A 128 5.92 -1.70 6.44
CA TYR A 128 5.02 -0.62 6.74
C TYR A 128 5.75 0.52 7.45
N ARG A 129 5.58 1.74 6.94
CA ARG A 129 6.06 2.98 7.56
C ARG A 129 5.04 4.07 7.31
N TRP A 130 4.50 4.64 8.38
CA TRP A 130 3.49 5.71 8.31
C TRP A 130 4.01 6.91 7.51
N GLY A 131 3.26 7.35 6.51
CA GLY A 131 3.63 8.43 5.60
C GLY A 131 4.73 8.06 4.61
N GLY A 132 4.82 6.79 4.25
CA GLY A 132 5.81 6.31 3.30
C GLY A 132 5.20 6.14 1.92
N ASP A 133 5.71 6.86 0.93
CA ASP A 133 5.45 6.65 -0.49
C ASP A 133 6.78 6.50 -1.24
N ILE A 134 6.73 6.08 -2.52
CA ILE A 134 7.94 5.76 -3.29
C ILE A 134 8.78 6.99 -3.68
N PHE A 135 8.17 8.17 -3.73
CA PHE A 135 8.79 9.43 -4.16
C PHE A 135 9.09 10.39 -3.01
N ASP A 136 8.79 10.01 -1.76
CA ASP A 136 8.97 10.84 -0.56
C ASP A 136 8.15 12.15 -0.64
N LEU A 137 6.93 12.09 -1.16
CA LEU A 137 6.04 13.23 -1.35
C LEU A 137 5.26 13.64 -0.10
N ASP A 138 5.08 12.71 0.84
CA ASP A 138 4.27 12.94 2.04
C ASP A 138 4.92 13.91 3.04
N ASP A 139 4.07 14.55 3.86
CA ASP A 139 4.51 15.47 4.90
C ASP A 139 5.41 14.80 5.96
N PRO A 140 6.31 15.56 6.63
CA PRO A 140 7.07 15.04 7.76
C PRO A 140 6.16 14.48 8.85
N GLN A 141 6.43 13.25 9.29
CA GLN A 141 5.61 12.52 10.26
C GLN A 141 6.25 12.53 11.67
N ASP A 142 5.58 13.13 12.65
CA ASP A 142 6.06 13.23 14.05
C ASP A 142 5.64 12.06 14.94
N LYS A 143 4.65 11.29 14.50
CA LYS A 143 4.11 10.12 15.20
C LYS A 143 3.60 9.08 14.19
N GLY A 144 3.21 7.91 14.70
CA GLY A 144 2.65 6.83 13.90
C GLY A 144 3.50 5.56 13.91
N VAL A 145 3.07 4.53 13.21
CA VAL A 145 3.79 3.26 13.18
C VAL A 145 5.05 3.42 12.34
N ARG A 146 6.22 3.17 12.96
CA ARG A 146 7.52 3.14 12.28
C ARG A 146 7.93 4.46 11.57
N HIS A 147 7.26 5.58 11.86
CA HIS A 147 7.54 6.90 11.28
C HIS A 147 9.03 7.33 11.35
N LYS A 148 9.75 6.93 12.41
CA LYS A 148 11.19 7.25 12.60
C LYS A 148 12.19 6.49 11.69
N TYR A 149 11.73 5.57 10.86
CA TYR A 149 12.60 4.78 9.96
C TYR A 149 12.63 5.39 8.56
N SER A 150 13.78 5.29 7.88
CA SER A 150 14.02 5.92 6.57
C SER A 150 13.23 5.28 5.44
N PHE A 151 12.98 3.98 5.52
CA PHE A 151 12.43 3.21 4.41
C PHE A 151 11.18 2.46 4.82
N GLY A 152 10.28 2.30 3.86
CA GLY A 152 9.00 1.64 4.03
C GLY A 152 7.87 2.46 3.44
N LEU A 153 6.76 1.80 3.17
CA LEU A 153 5.58 2.39 2.54
C LEU A 153 4.40 2.21 3.48
N ASP A 154 3.51 3.19 3.58
CA ASP A 154 2.23 2.96 4.24
C ASP A 154 1.25 2.25 3.29
N CYS A 155 -0.03 2.20 3.62
CA CYS A 155 -1.01 1.43 2.86
C CYS A 155 -1.36 2.11 1.53
N SER A 156 -1.62 3.42 1.53
CA SER A 156 -1.88 4.20 0.32
C SER A 156 -0.62 4.35 -0.54
N GLY A 157 0.54 4.63 0.06
CA GLY A 157 1.82 4.72 -0.67
C GLY A 157 2.21 3.41 -1.34
N PHE A 158 1.96 2.25 -0.71
CA PHE A 158 2.16 0.96 -1.35
C PHE A 158 1.13 0.66 -2.45
N THR A 159 -0.13 1.04 -2.24
CA THR A 159 -1.21 0.82 -3.22
C THR A 159 -0.99 1.66 -4.49
N ALA A 160 -0.53 2.90 -4.35
CA ALA A 160 -0.23 3.81 -5.46
C ALA A 160 1.11 3.53 -6.14
N MET A 161 2.12 3.04 -5.39
CA MET A 161 3.48 2.81 -5.90
C MET A 161 3.59 2.08 -7.25
N PRO A 162 2.84 1.00 -7.57
CA PRO A 162 2.97 0.37 -8.89
C PRO A 162 2.52 1.30 -10.02
N TYR A 163 1.53 2.16 -9.79
CA TYR A 163 1.09 3.18 -10.74
C TYR A 163 2.10 4.32 -10.86
N GLU A 164 2.69 4.75 -9.74
CA GLU A 164 3.79 5.73 -9.73
C GLU A 164 4.96 5.24 -10.58
N LEU A 165 5.37 3.98 -10.40
CA LEU A 165 6.45 3.39 -11.18
C LEU A 165 6.07 3.18 -12.65
N ALA A 166 4.82 2.80 -12.93
CA ALA A 166 4.37 2.64 -14.30
C ALA A 166 4.38 3.98 -15.06
N VAL A 167 4.02 5.09 -14.42
CA VAL A 167 4.19 6.43 -15.00
C VAL A 167 5.68 6.79 -15.11
N TYR A 168 6.47 6.56 -14.06
CA TYR A 168 7.91 6.87 -14.05
C TYR A 168 8.68 6.21 -15.20
N PHE A 169 8.37 4.95 -15.51
CA PHE A 169 9.00 4.20 -16.60
C PHE A 169 8.32 4.40 -17.97
N GLY A 170 7.28 5.24 -18.06
CA GLY A 170 6.53 5.51 -19.29
C GLY A 170 5.72 4.30 -19.80
N ILE A 171 5.28 3.43 -18.89
CA ILE A 171 4.34 2.32 -19.16
C ILE A 171 2.91 2.85 -19.23
N LEU A 172 2.56 3.80 -18.34
CA LEU A 172 1.29 4.52 -18.38
C LEU A 172 1.52 5.99 -18.74
N ASN A 173 0.58 6.56 -19.48
CA ASN A 173 0.58 8.00 -19.76
C ASN A 173 -0.12 8.75 -18.61
N PRO A 174 0.55 9.72 -17.94
CA PRO A 174 -0.03 10.45 -16.82
C PRO A 174 -1.28 11.26 -17.17
N GLU A 175 -1.50 11.59 -18.45
CA GLU A 175 -2.68 12.34 -18.92
C GLU A 175 -3.92 11.45 -19.14
N LYS A 176 -3.78 10.13 -19.01
CA LYS A 176 -4.86 9.15 -19.23
C LYS A 176 -5.43 8.67 -17.89
N GLU A 177 -6.70 8.25 -17.92
CA GLU A 177 -7.41 7.74 -16.73
C GLU A 177 -6.70 6.57 -16.06
N GLU A 178 -6.04 5.71 -16.83
CA GLU A 178 -5.26 4.57 -16.34
C GLU A 178 -4.14 4.96 -15.36
N ALA A 179 -3.66 6.20 -15.40
CA ALA A 179 -2.66 6.72 -14.47
C ALA A 179 -3.26 7.38 -13.22
N LEU A 180 -4.59 7.38 -13.04
CA LEU A 180 -5.27 8.11 -11.96
C LEU A 180 -4.78 7.76 -10.55
N PHE A 181 -4.31 6.52 -10.34
CA PHE A 181 -3.76 6.10 -9.05
C PHE A 181 -2.26 6.43 -8.86
N SER A 182 -1.69 7.28 -9.71
CA SER A 182 -0.37 7.91 -9.55
C SER A 182 -0.52 9.39 -9.20
N SER A 183 0.47 9.97 -8.52
CA SER A 183 0.50 11.39 -8.17
C SER A 183 0.37 12.30 -9.39
N ALA A 184 1.03 11.95 -10.50
CA ALA A 184 0.93 12.69 -11.76
C ALA A 184 -0.48 12.63 -12.37
N GLY A 185 -1.10 11.45 -12.41
CA GLY A 185 -2.47 11.29 -12.90
C GLY A 185 -3.50 11.95 -11.98
N PHE A 186 -3.33 11.86 -10.67
CA PHE A 186 -4.18 12.55 -9.70
C PHE A 186 -4.03 14.07 -9.81
N ALA A 187 -2.83 14.60 -10.01
CA ALA A 187 -2.62 16.03 -10.25
C ALA A 187 -3.38 16.52 -11.50
N ASN A 188 -3.37 15.74 -12.57
CA ASN A 188 -4.14 16.02 -13.79
C ASN A 188 -5.65 15.99 -13.51
N TYR A 189 -6.13 14.98 -12.77
CA TYR A 189 -7.53 14.89 -12.36
C TYR A 189 -7.96 16.10 -11.51
N CYS A 190 -7.15 16.51 -10.53
CA CYS A 190 -7.40 17.68 -9.69
C CYS A 190 -7.58 18.95 -10.52
N ARG A 191 -6.66 19.18 -11.47
CA ARG A 191 -6.71 20.33 -12.38
C ARG A 191 -7.94 20.30 -13.29
N ALA A 192 -8.28 19.14 -13.85
CA ALA A 192 -9.39 19.00 -14.79
C ALA A 192 -10.77 19.10 -14.12
N ASN A 193 -10.90 18.69 -12.86
CA ASN A 193 -12.19 18.57 -12.18
C ASN A 193 -12.37 19.59 -11.04
N ASN A 194 -11.45 20.55 -10.89
CA ASN A 194 -11.40 21.47 -9.74
C ASN A 194 -11.45 20.71 -8.39
N HIS A 195 -10.87 19.51 -8.37
CA HIS A 195 -10.79 18.70 -7.16
C HIS A 195 -9.59 19.16 -6.33
N LYS A 196 -9.79 19.34 -5.02
CA LYS A 196 -8.78 19.87 -4.12
C LYS A 196 -7.90 18.76 -3.57
N ASP A 197 -6.60 18.86 -3.77
CA ASP A 197 -5.61 18.07 -3.03
C ASP A 197 -5.63 18.49 -1.56
N SER A 198 -6.10 17.58 -0.69
CA SER A 198 -6.26 17.79 0.75
C SER A 198 -5.79 16.61 1.58
N GLY A 199 -5.04 15.68 0.98
CA GLY A 199 -4.53 14.47 1.63
C GLY A 199 -3.34 14.73 2.57
N GLY A 200 -2.91 15.97 2.71
CA GLY A 200 -1.78 16.38 3.55
C GLY A 200 -2.21 16.59 5.00
N ARG A 201 -1.25 16.80 5.90
CA ARG A 201 -1.56 17.05 7.31
C ARG A 201 -2.46 18.29 7.44
N ASN A 202 -3.42 18.21 8.36
CA ASN A 202 -4.43 19.25 8.61
C ASN A 202 -5.24 19.66 7.36
N GLY A 203 -5.43 18.74 6.39
CA GLY A 203 -6.22 19.02 5.18
C GLY A 203 -5.52 19.92 4.16
N THR A 204 -4.19 20.07 4.29
CA THR A 204 -3.37 20.79 3.30
C THR A 204 -3.08 19.91 2.09
N SER A 205 -2.54 20.49 1.01
CA SER A 205 -2.07 19.71 -0.14
C SER A 205 -0.97 18.74 0.28
N ASN A 206 -1.02 17.53 -0.27
CA ASN A 206 0.04 16.52 -0.12
C ASN A 206 0.91 16.37 -1.38
N ASN A 207 1.06 17.44 -2.15
CA ASN A 207 1.75 17.39 -3.45
C ASN A 207 1.17 16.31 -4.37
N TYR A 208 -0.15 16.13 -4.35
CA TYR A 208 -0.88 15.10 -5.09
C TYR A 208 -0.50 13.65 -4.73
N ARG A 209 0.19 13.41 -3.62
CA ARG A 209 0.35 12.07 -3.07
C ARG A 209 -1.01 11.56 -2.63
N LEU A 210 -1.45 10.44 -3.20
CA LEU A 210 -2.76 9.87 -2.90
C LEU A 210 -2.82 9.36 -1.45
N ASP A 211 -3.76 9.87 -0.66
CA ASP A 211 -4.10 9.30 0.63
C ASP A 211 -5.30 8.35 0.55
N THR A 212 -5.55 7.58 1.61
CA THR A 212 -6.69 6.66 1.68
C THR A 212 -8.04 7.36 1.57
N SER A 213 -8.12 8.64 1.95
CA SER A 213 -9.31 9.49 1.74
C SER A 213 -9.53 9.84 0.28
N ASP A 214 -8.48 9.89 -0.54
CA ASP A 214 -8.59 10.17 -1.98
C ASP A 214 -8.91 8.87 -2.72
N LEU A 215 -8.17 7.80 -2.42
CA LEU A 215 -8.30 6.50 -3.09
C LEU A 215 -9.71 5.91 -3.03
N ILE A 216 -10.48 6.20 -1.98
CA ILE A 216 -11.87 5.72 -1.87
C ILE A 216 -12.82 6.41 -2.86
N HIS A 217 -12.46 7.59 -3.39
CA HIS A 217 -13.30 8.36 -4.30
C HIS A 217 -12.82 8.33 -5.76
N LEU A 218 -11.60 7.85 -6.00
CA LEU A 218 -11.00 7.81 -7.33
C LEU A 218 -11.30 6.50 -8.08
N GLY A 219 -11.31 6.60 -9.40
CA GLY A 219 -11.57 5.49 -10.32
C GLY A 219 -13.02 4.99 -10.27
N ARG A 220 -13.34 4.10 -11.21
CA ARG A 220 -14.65 3.45 -11.28
C ARG A 220 -14.82 2.42 -10.17
N GLU A 221 -16.00 2.41 -9.54
CA GLU A 221 -16.38 1.35 -8.61
C GLU A 221 -16.74 0.08 -9.37
N ILE A 222 -16.08 -1.03 -9.03
CA ILE A 222 -16.30 -2.34 -9.66
C ILE A 222 -17.30 -3.16 -8.84
N ILE A 223 -17.04 -3.25 -7.53
CA ILE A 223 -17.94 -3.88 -6.57
C ILE A 223 -17.83 -3.18 -5.21
N THR A 224 -18.92 -3.28 -4.44
CA THR A 224 -18.95 -3.02 -3.01
C THR A 224 -19.29 -4.30 -2.26
N ILE A 225 -18.52 -4.59 -1.20
CA ILE A 225 -18.74 -5.74 -0.31
C ILE A 225 -19.23 -5.19 1.03
N PRO A 226 -20.44 -5.57 1.49
CA PRO A 226 -20.98 -5.07 2.75
C PRO A 226 -20.14 -5.57 3.94
N LYS A 227 -20.24 -4.86 5.07
CA LYS A 227 -19.57 -5.26 6.31
C LYS A 227 -19.95 -6.70 6.70
N GLY A 228 -18.94 -7.52 6.97
CA GLY A 228 -19.09 -8.95 7.29
C GLY A 228 -19.40 -9.85 6.09
N GLY A 229 -19.57 -9.27 4.90
CA GLY A 229 -19.86 -9.99 3.66
C GLY A 229 -18.65 -10.71 3.06
N LYS A 230 -18.89 -11.34 1.91
CA LYS A 230 -17.87 -11.92 1.02
C LYS A 230 -18.27 -11.66 -0.43
N PRO A 231 -17.33 -11.52 -1.37
CA PRO A 231 -17.67 -11.45 -2.77
C PRO A 231 -18.22 -12.80 -3.26
N ASP A 232 -19.27 -12.76 -4.07
CA ASP A 232 -19.77 -13.94 -4.79
C ASP A 232 -18.97 -14.22 -6.07
N SER A 233 -19.28 -15.32 -6.76
CA SER A 233 -18.57 -15.71 -7.99
C SER A 233 -18.71 -14.69 -9.12
N ALA A 234 -19.86 -14.03 -9.25
CA ALA A 234 -20.09 -13.02 -10.29
C ALA A 234 -19.32 -11.74 -9.99
N GLN A 235 -19.24 -11.34 -8.72
CA GLN A 235 -18.40 -10.24 -8.25
C GLN A 235 -16.91 -10.56 -8.44
N MET A 236 -16.46 -11.75 -8.06
CA MET A 236 -15.07 -12.17 -8.25
C MET A 236 -14.66 -12.19 -9.72
N ALA A 237 -15.57 -12.56 -10.64
CA ALA A 237 -15.32 -12.57 -12.08
C ALA A 237 -15.17 -11.17 -12.70
N LYS A 238 -15.59 -10.11 -12.00
CA LYS A 238 -15.38 -8.72 -12.43
C LYS A 238 -14.00 -8.18 -12.04
N LEU A 239 -13.33 -8.81 -11.08
CA LEU A 239 -12.07 -8.32 -10.54
C LEU A 239 -10.90 -8.65 -11.45
N GLN A 240 -9.86 -7.82 -11.43
CA GLN A 240 -8.66 -7.98 -12.24
C GLN A 240 -7.41 -7.49 -11.48
N PRO A 241 -6.19 -7.82 -11.91
CA PRO A 241 -4.99 -7.25 -11.31
C PRO A 241 -4.93 -5.73 -11.51
N GLY A 242 -4.37 -5.03 -10.52
CA GLY A 242 -4.32 -3.57 -10.48
C GLY A 242 -5.52 -2.95 -9.76
N ASP A 243 -6.64 -3.66 -9.62
CA ASP A 243 -7.76 -3.17 -8.80
C ASP A 243 -7.30 -2.87 -7.38
N ILE A 244 -7.61 -1.67 -6.89
CA ILE A 244 -7.34 -1.27 -5.51
C ILE A 244 -8.54 -1.65 -4.65
N VAL A 245 -8.26 -2.09 -3.44
CA VAL A 245 -9.25 -2.63 -2.51
C VAL A 245 -9.08 -1.95 -1.18
N GLY A 246 -10.14 -1.34 -0.67
CA GLY A 246 -10.04 -0.74 0.64
C GLY A 246 -11.25 0.07 1.07
N ARG A 247 -10.96 0.93 2.03
CA ARG A 247 -11.84 1.94 2.61
C ARG A 247 -10.96 3.03 3.20
N ASN A 248 -11.54 4.17 3.58
CA ASN A 248 -10.80 5.24 4.25
C ASN A 248 -10.06 4.67 5.47
N GLY A 249 -8.75 4.95 5.56
CA GLY A 249 -7.83 4.43 6.56
C GLY A 249 -7.03 3.18 6.15
N HIS A 250 -7.44 2.40 5.14
CA HIS A 250 -6.64 1.26 4.67
C HIS A 250 -6.95 0.80 3.25
N PHE A 251 -5.89 0.61 2.45
CA PHE A 251 -5.96 0.06 1.10
C PHE A 251 -4.89 -1.01 0.85
N GLY A 252 -5.19 -1.86 -0.13
CA GLY A 252 -4.25 -2.74 -0.79
C GLY A 252 -4.63 -2.90 -2.26
N ILE A 253 -3.99 -3.85 -2.94
CA ILE A 253 -4.12 -4.02 -4.39
C ILE A 253 -4.26 -5.50 -4.75
N LEU A 254 -4.99 -5.79 -5.83
CA LEU A 254 -5.09 -7.12 -6.39
C LEU A 254 -3.97 -7.39 -7.39
N VAL A 255 -3.39 -8.59 -7.30
CA VAL A 255 -2.32 -9.08 -8.18
C VAL A 255 -2.67 -10.46 -8.69
N LYS A 256 -2.22 -10.80 -9.89
CA LYS A 256 -2.45 -12.10 -10.52
C LYS A 256 -1.19 -12.97 -10.40
N ILE A 257 -1.35 -14.17 -9.87
CA ILE A 257 -0.27 -15.15 -9.72
C ILE A 257 -0.79 -16.49 -10.24
N LYS A 258 -0.17 -17.03 -11.30
CA LYS A 258 -0.56 -18.29 -11.94
C LYS A 258 -2.07 -18.36 -12.23
N GLY A 259 -2.62 -17.29 -12.81
CA GLY A 259 -4.04 -17.17 -13.16
C GLY A 259 -4.99 -16.86 -11.99
N THR A 260 -4.52 -16.87 -10.75
CA THR A 260 -5.36 -16.62 -9.56
C THR A 260 -5.12 -15.23 -8.99
N LEU A 261 -6.19 -14.55 -8.55
CA LEU A 261 -6.09 -13.25 -7.89
C LEU A 261 -5.74 -13.38 -6.40
N TYR A 262 -4.80 -12.53 -5.98
CA TYR A 262 -4.36 -12.37 -4.61
C TYR A 262 -4.48 -10.90 -4.21
N TYR A 263 -4.79 -10.66 -2.95
CA TYR A 263 -4.72 -9.35 -2.31
C TYR A 263 -3.34 -9.16 -1.68
N LEU A 264 -2.80 -7.94 -1.79
CA LEU A 264 -1.51 -7.55 -1.25
C LEU A 264 -1.55 -6.20 -0.55
N GLU A 265 -0.75 -6.03 0.50
CA GLU A 265 -0.64 -4.82 1.31
C GLU A 265 0.77 -4.70 1.93
N SER A 266 1.19 -3.49 2.33
CA SER A 266 2.55 -3.23 2.87
C SER A 266 2.79 -3.77 4.28
N GLY A 267 1.74 -3.89 5.09
CA GLY A 267 1.85 -4.17 6.53
C GLY A 267 1.47 -5.58 6.98
N GLY A 268 0.73 -6.33 6.16
CA GLY A 268 0.10 -7.58 6.59
C GLY A 268 -0.94 -7.39 7.70
N TRP A 269 -1.57 -6.21 7.80
CA TRP A 269 -2.55 -5.88 8.83
C TRP A 269 -3.89 -6.58 8.63
N VAL A 270 -4.38 -6.64 7.39
CA VAL A 270 -5.60 -7.38 7.03
C VAL A 270 -5.37 -8.88 7.16
N MET A 271 -4.20 -9.35 6.71
CA MET A 271 -3.87 -10.78 6.66
C MET A 271 -2.61 -11.13 7.47
N PRO A 272 -2.59 -10.99 8.81
CA PRO A 272 -1.38 -11.21 9.61
C PRO A 272 -0.88 -12.66 9.54
N VAL A 273 -1.79 -13.62 9.40
CA VAL A 273 -1.48 -15.05 9.23
C VAL A 273 -0.68 -15.35 7.97
N SER A 274 -0.77 -14.49 6.94
CA SER A 274 0.03 -14.61 5.73
C SER A 274 1.48 -14.18 5.93
N LYS A 275 1.83 -13.57 7.07
CA LYS A 275 3.14 -12.91 7.29
C LYS A 275 3.44 -11.83 6.24
N GLY A 276 2.40 -11.17 5.75
CA GLY A 276 2.43 -10.15 4.69
C GLY A 276 2.72 -10.71 3.29
N TYR A 277 2.55 -12.01 3.06
CA TYR A 277 2.62 -12.57 1.71
C TYR A 277 1.26 -12.39 0.98
N PRO A 278 1.23 -12.40 -0.37
CA PRO A 278 -0.03 -12.36 -1.11
C PRO A 278 -1.00 -13.43 -0.61
N TYR A 279 -2.27 -13.05 -0.43
CA TYR A 279 -3.31 -13.94 0.08
C TYR A 279 -4.48 -13.99 -0.88
N ARG A 280 -5.03 -15.18 -1.15
CA ARG A 280 -6.11 -15.35 -2.14
C ARG A 280 -7.21 -14.31 -1.95
N ALA A 281 -7.57 -13.62 -3.04
CA ALA A 281 -8.43 -12.44 -2.98
C ALA A 281 -9.81 -12.73 -2.38
N ASP A 282 -10.46 -13.83 -2.75
CA ASP A 282 -11.77 -14.23 -2.24
C ASP A 282 -11.80 -14.35 -0.70
N LYS A 283 -10.72 -14.87 -0.12
CA LYS A 283 -10.56 -15.04 1.33
C LYS A 283 -10.15 -13.73 2.01
N ALA A 284 -9.21 -13.00 1.42
CA ALA A 284 -8.72 -11.73 1.95
C ALA A 284 -9.83 -10.68 2.03
N LEU A 285 -10.63 -10.54 0.97
CA LEU A 285 -11.76 -9.60 0.89
C LEU A 285 -12.80 -9.90 1.98
N LYS A 286 -13.16 -11.16 2.17
CA LYS A 286 -14.06 -11.58 3.28
C LYS A 286 -13.51 -11.18 4.64
N ILE A 287 -12.21 -11.38 4.88
CA ILE A 287 -11.57 -11.04 6.16
C ILE A 287 -11.56 -9.53 6.37
N PHE A 288 -11.18 -8.77 5.34
CA PHE A 288 -11.09 -7.33 5.38
C PHE A 288 -12.47 -6.67 5.63
N ALA A 289 -13.54 -7.28 5.09
CA ALA A 289 -14.91 -6.78 5.20
C ALA A 289 -15.49 -6.91 6.61
N LYS A 290 -14.90 -7.74 7.49
CA LYS A 290 -15.37 -7.88 8.89
C LYS A 290 -15.38 -6.55 9.65
N ASN A 291 -14.42 -5.68 9.32
CA ASN A 291 -14.19 -4.42 10.03
C ASN A 291 -14.91 -3.21 9.40
N GLY A 292 -15.62 -3.40 8.29
CA GLY A 292 -16.34 -2.33 7.59
C GLY A 292 -16.63 -2.69 6.14
N PRO A 293 -17.51 -1.94 5.44
CA PRO A 293 -17.72 -2.13 4.01
C PRO A 293 -16.39 -1.94 3.25
N LEU A 294 -16.25 -2.65 2.13
CA LEU A 294 -15.09 -2.54 1.25
C LEU A 294 -15.55 -2.13 -0.13
N MET A 295 -14.74 -1.30 -0.76
CA MET A 295 -14.89 -0.94 -2.16
C MET A 295 -13.72 -1.50 -2.95
N VAL A 296 -14.00 -1.94 -4.17
CA VAL A 296 -12.99 -2.26 -5.16
C VAL A 296 -13.07 -1.22 -6.27
N ARG A 297 -11.96 -0.52 -6.52
CA ARG A 297 -11.87 0.58 -7.48
C ARG A 297 -10.85 0.25 -8.56
N ARG A 298 -11.11 0.74 -9.78
CA ARG A 298 -10.27 0.54 -10.96
C ARG A 298 -10.08 1.84 -11.72
N CYS A 299 -8.87 2.06 -12.25
CA CYS A 299 -8.59 3.11 -13.22
C CYS A 299 -8.08 2.54 -14.56
N LEU A 300 -7.56 1.31 -14.57
CA LEU A 300 -7.13 0.62 -15.78
C LEU A 300 -8.31 0.21 -16.67
N PRO A 301 -8.14 0.01 -17.99
CA PRO A 301 -9.15 -0.60 -18.85
C PRO A 301 -9.58 -1.99 -18.37
N ASP A 302 -10.80 -2.41 -18.71
CA ASP A 302 -11.23 -3.80 -18.46
C ASP A 302 -10.38 -4.73 -19.33
N LEU A 303 -9.88 -5.82 -18.74
CA LEU A 303 -9.24 -6.87 -19.52
C LEU A 303 -10.25 -7.43 -20.53
N GLU A 304 -9.89 -7.41 -21.81
CA GLU A 304 -10.70 -8.05 -22.84
C GLU A 304 -10.90 -9.53 -22.48
N LYS A 305 -12.16 -9.98 -22.53
CA LYS A 305 -12.49 -11.39 -22.29
C LYS A 305 -12.04 -12.22 -23.48
N GLY A 306 -10.77 -12.62 -23.48
CA GLY A 306 -10.22 -13.64 -24.35
C GLY A 306 -9.54 -13.13 -25.61
N SER A 307 -8.23 -13.35 -25.65
CA SER A 307 -7.55 -13.96 -26.80
C SER A 307 -7.14 -15.38 -26.40
#